data_AF-A0A940JP63-F1
#
_entry.id   AF-A0A940JP63-F1
#
_cell.length_a   1.000
_cell.length_b   1.000
_cell.length_c   1.000
_cell.angle_alpha   90.00
_cell.angle_beta   90.00
_cell.angle_gamma   90.00
#
_symmetry.space_group_name_H-M   'P 1'
#
loop_
_entity.id
_entity.type
_entity.pdbx_description
1 polymer ?
#
loop_
_entity_poly.entity_id
_entity_poly.type
_entity_poly.pdbx_seq_one_letter_code
_entity_poly.pdbx_strand_id
1 'polypeptide(L)'
;SCKYPWGLDDAVDDPSGRKKFGHYADDASAFAWLREGAPAGRLCIEAQVMDLADDIAYSVHDFEDAIVEGYIDVPEIGERADHDALVRGMARWVGGGVPADELAAAFDRLDSIEAWPTSWDGGRGDRGRLKNLASSLIGRFVSAAQRATREAHGQHALARYGADVVVPAETRAEIAVLKGIVGSYVMSNIGRQPVYVRQRAVLVELADRLYEIGSGHLDVDFQAEWDAAPDDAARKRVIVDQVASLTDQNANTWHSLLVG
;
A
#
# COMPACT_ATOMS: atom_id res chain seq x y z
N SER A 1 -2.82 -17.08 -4.09
CA SER A 1 -2.20 -16.22 -5.13
C SER A 1 -0.93 -15.64 -4.54
N CYS A 2 -0.02 -15.07 -5.34
CA CYS A 2 1.19 -14.41 -4.84
C CYS A 2 1.35 -13.07 -5.55
N LYS A 3 1.47 -11.97 -4.78
CA LYS A 3 1.61 -10.60 -5.29
C LYS A 3 2.92 -10.41 -6.05
N TYR A 4 4.01 -10.94 -5.48
CA TYR A 4 5.35 -10.87 -6.03
C TYR A 4 5.84 -12.29 -6.33
N PRO A 5 5.53 -12.87 -7.50
CA PRO A 5 5.86 -14.25 -7.85
C PRO A 5 7.36 -14.45 -8.16
N TRP A 6 8.22 -13.93 -7.30
CA TRP A 6 9.68 -13.97 -7.38
C TRP A 6 10.32 -13.88 -5.98
N GLY A 7 11.54 -14.40 -5.87
CA GLY A 7 12.36 -14.35 -4.66
C GLY A 7 13.19 -13.07 -4.57
N LEU A 8 14.05 -12.99 -3.56
CA LEU A 8 14.88 -11.82 -3.29
C LEU A 8 15.88 -11.50 -4.42
N ASP A 9 16.40 -12.52 -5.10
CA ASP A 9 17.40 -12.36 -6.18
C ASP A 9 16.82 -11.64 -7.42
N ASP A 10 15.52 -11.82 -7.65
CA ASP A 10 14.76 -11.22 -8.75
C ASP A 10 13.89 -10.04 -8.27
N ALA A 11 14.18 -9.50 -7.07
CA ALA A 11 13.36 -8.47 -6.47
C ALA A 11 13.36 -7.16 -7.28
N VAL A 12 12.20 -6.53 -7.33
CA VAL A 12 12.00 -5.27 -8.05
C VAL A 12 12.11 -4.10 -7.08
N ASP A 13 12.82 -3.04 -7.48
CA ASP A 13 12.91 -1.82 -6.70
C ASP A 13 11.58 -1.05 -6.70
N ASP A 14 11.17 -0.61 -5.53
CA ASP A 14 10.04 0.30 -5.31
C ASP A 14 10.54 1.77 -5.31
N PRO A 15 9.70 2.76 -5.66
CA PRO A 15 10.08 4.18 -5.58
C PRO A 15 10.60 4.65 -4.22
N SER A 16 10.28 3.93 -3.13
CA SER A 16 10.84 4.19 -1.79
C SER A 16 12.27 3.63 -1.58
N GLY A 17 12.88 3.01 -2.59
CA GLY A 17 14.20 2.39 -2.51
C GLY A 17 14.22 1.00 -1.85
N ARG A 18 13.05 0.40 -1.61
CA ARG A 18 12.91 -0.96 -1.06
C ARG A 18 12.80 -1.99 -2.17
N LYS A 19 13.33 -3.18 -1.93
CA LYS A 19 13.14 -4.35 -2.80
C LYS A 19 11.85 -5.08 -2.45
N LYS A 20 11.01 -5.35 -3.45
CA LYS A 20 9.76 -6.11 -3.31
C LYS A 20 9.95 -7.54 -3.84
N PHE A 21 9.64 -8.53 -3.01
CA PHE A 21 9.69 -9.96 -3.31
C PHE A 21 8.62 -10.70 -2.49
N GLY A 22 8.30 -11.95 -2.84
CA GLY A 22 7.13 -12.64 -2.29
C GLY A 22 7.39 -13.89 -1.45
N HIS A 23 8.63 -14.34 -1.35
CA HIS A 23 8.99 -15.50 -0.50
C HIS A 23 10.47 -15.47 -0.08
N TYR A 24 10.77 -16.02 1.10
CA TYR A 24 12.15 -16.23 1.54
C TYR A 24 12.74 -17.51 0.92
N ALA A 25 14.06 -17.70 1.08
CA ALA A 25 14.73 -18.92 0.65
C ALA A 25 14.14 -20.17 1.33
N ASP A 26 13.77 -20.05 2.61
CA ASP A 26 13.21 -21.15 3.41
C ASP A 26 11.81 -21.55 2.93
N ASP A 27 11.07 -20.62 2.30
CA ASP A 27 9.73 -20.85 1.73
C ASP A 27 9.76 -21.37 0.28
N ALA A 28 10.95 -21.62 -0.30
CA ALA A 28 11.08 -21.92 -1.73
C ALA A 28 10.31 -23.19 -2.15
N SER A 29 10.22 -24.21 -1.28
CA SER A 29 9.49 -25.43 -1.56
C SER A 29 7.97 -25.20 -1.60
N ALA A 30 7.44 -24.44 -0.64
CA ALA A 30 6.03 -24.04 -0.60
C ALA A 30 5.68 -23.13 -1.79
N PHE A 31 6.56 -22.21 -2.14
CA PHE A 31 6.42 -21.36 -3.31
C PHE A 31 6.42 -22.17 -4.62
N ALA A 32 7.33 -23.14 -4.77
CA ALA A 32 7.38 -24.01 -5.94
C ALA A 32 6.10 -24.83 -6.11
N TRP A 33 5.57 -25.38 -5.01
CA TRP A 33 4.27 -26.06 -5.00
C TRP A 33 3.12 -25.11 -5.39
N LEU A 34 3.05 -23.92 -4.79
CA LEU A 34 2.04 -22.91 -5.12
C LEU A 34 2.06 -22.51 -6.61
N ARG A 35 3.22 -22.59 -7.24
CA ARG A 35 3.53 -22.14 -8.60
C ARG A 35 3.58 -23.29 -9.62
N GLU A 36 3.23 -24.51 -9.23
CA GLU A 36 3.22 -25.66 -10.13
C GLU A 36 2.36 -25.37 -11.38
N GLY A 37 2.93 -25.56 -12.57
CA GLY A 37 2.28 -25.30 -13.86
C GLY A 37 2.04 -23.82 -14.21
N ALA A 38 2.51 -22.87 -13.39
CA ALA A 38 2.27 -21.45 -13.60
C ALA A 38 3.35 -20.77 -14.47
N PRO A 39 3.00 -19.82 -15.37
CA PRO A 39 3.97 -19.10 -16.20
C PRO A 39 4.94 -18.25 -15.37
N ALA A 40 6.25 -18.40 -15.59
CA ALA A 40 7.31 -17.76 -14.81
C ALA A 40 7.09 -16.23 -14.65
N GLY A 41 7.28 -15.71 -13.44
CA GLY A 41 7.16 -14.28 -13.12
C GLY A 41 5.77 -13.66 -13.28
N ARG A 42 4.76 -14.41 -13.75
CA ARG A 42 3.44 -13.85 -14.05
C ARG A 42 2.51 -13.88 -12.83
N LEU A 43 1.88 -12.74 -12.54
CA LEU A 43 0.78 -12.62 -11.59
C LEU A 43 -0.48 -13.26 -12.17
N CYS A 44 -1.21 -14.00 -11.35
CA CYS A 44 -2.56 -14.43 -11.70
C CYS A 44 -3.55 -13.27 -11.57
N ILE A 45 -4.69 -13.36 -12.25
CA ILE A 45 -5.71 -12.31 -12.23
C ILE A 45 -6.20 -12.00 -10.81
N GLU A 46 -6.26 -12.98 -9.90
CA GLU A 46 -6.66 -12.74 -8.51
C GLU A 46 -5.65 -11.86 -7.76
N ALA A 47 -4.35 -12.00 -8.05
CA ALA A 47 -3.32 -11.11 -7.49
C ALA A 47 -3.44 -9.70 -8.09
N GLN A 48 -3.72 -9.58 -9.39
CA GLN A 48 -3.92 -8.28 -10.04
C GLN A 48 -5.19 -7.57 -9.55
N VAL A 49 -6.27 -8.30 -9.30
CA VAL A 49 -7.51 -7.77 -8.70
C VAL A 49 -7.24 -7.29 -7.28
N MET A 50 -6.51 -8.08 -6.49
CA MET A 50 -6.10 -7.69 -5.14
C MET A 50 -5.27 -6.40 -5.18
N ASP A 51 -4.27 -6.30 -6.07
CA ASP A 51 -3.44 -5.09 -6.20
C ASP A 51 -4.24 -3.86 -6.62
N LEU A 52 -5.17 -4.02 -7.56
CA LEU A 52 -6.06 -2.92 -7.95
C LEU A 52 -7.00 -2.51 -6.82
N ALA A 53 -7.56 -3.47 -6.08
CA ALA A 53 -8.44 -3.19 -4.95
C ALA A 53 -7.69 -2.42 -3.85
N ASP A 54 -6.46 -2.83 -3.56
CA ASP A 54 -5.53 -2.15 -2.64
C ASP A 54 -5.28 -0.71 -3.09
N ASP A 55 -4.94 -0.51 -4.37
CA ASP A 55 -4.69 0.80 -4.96
C ASP A 55 -5.91 1.73 -4.90
N ILE A 56 -7.10 1.21 -5.19
CA ILE A 56 -8.35 1.97 -5.13
C ILE A 56 -8.69 2.33 -3.68
N ALA A 57 -8.64 1.35 -2.77
CA ALA A 57 -9.02 1.55 -1.38
C ALA A 57 -8.08 2.56 -0.70
N TYR A 58 -6.76 2.38 -0.80
CA TYR A 58 -5.81 3.30 -0.18
C TYR A 58 -5.87 4.69 -0.80
N SER A 59 -5.91 4.82 -2.13
CA SER A 59 -5.96 6.16 -2.75
C SER A 59 -7.21 6.97 -2.34
N VAL A 60 -8.37 6.31 -2.20
CA VAL A 60 -9.62 6.98 -1.83
C VAL A 60 -9.70 7.23 -0.31
N HIS A 61 -9.37 6.23 0.50
CA HIS A 61 -9.48 6.36 1.96
C HIS A 61 -8.37 7.24 2.54
N ASP A 62 -7.15 7.19 2.01
CA ASP A 62 -6.10 8.10 2.48
C ASP A 62 -6.43 9.55 2.14
N PHE A 63 -7.09 9.81 1.01
CA PHE A 63 -7.58 11.15 0.66
C PHE A 63 -8.67 11.61 1.62
N GLU A 64 -9.64 10.73 1.92
CA GLU A 64 -10.68 11.00 2.91
C GLU A 64 -10.07 11.30 4.29
N ASP A 65 -9.19 10.44 4.77
CA ASP A 65 -8.56 10.56 6.08
C ASP A 65 -7.67 11.81 6.14
N ALA A 66 -6.95 12.15 5.06
CA ALA A 66 -6.14 13.36 4.99
C ALA A 66 -6.98 14.64 5.11
N ILE A 67 -8.22 14.66 4.62
CA ILE A 67 -9.16 15.77 4.83
C ILE A 67 -9.66 15.77 6.28
N VAL A 68 -10.09 14.61 6.79
CA VAL A 68 -10.65 14.49 8.15
C VAL A 68 -9.64 14.88 9.23
N GLU A 69 -8.38 14.49 9.05
CA GLU A 69 -7.26 14.80 9.94
C GLU A 69 -6.68 16.21 9.72
N GLY A 70 -7.17 16.96 8.72
CA GLY A 70 -6.73 18.32 8.44
C GLY A 70 -5.32 18.43 7.84
N TYR A 71 -4.84 17.38 7.18
CA TYR A 71 -3.57 17.42 6.43
C TYR A 71 -3.70 18.13 5.09
N ILE A 72 -4.91 18.20 4.57
CA ILE A 72 -5.25 18.88 3.33
C ILE A 72 -6.08 20.11 3.67
N ASP A 73 -5.67 21.27 3.15
CA ASP A 73 -6.51 22.46 3.14
C ASP A 73 -7.45 22.40 1.94
N VAL A 74 -8.72 22.09 2.18
CA VAL A 74 -9.70 21.82 1.10
C VAL A 74 -9.90 22.99 0.12
N PRO A 75 -9.95 24.27 0.56
CA PRO A 75 -9.95 25.41 -0.34
C PRO A 75 -8.77 25.42 -1.32
N GLU A 76 -7.56 25.02 -0.92
CA GLU A 76 -6.39 24.98 -1.83
C GLU A 76 -6.58 23.98 -2.97
N ILE A 77 -7.31 22.89 -2.73
CA ILE A 77 -7.63 21.89 -3.77
C ILE A 77 -8.80 22.35 -4.64
N GLY A 78 -9.78 23.04 -4.07
CA GLY A 78 -10.94 23.57 -4.82
C GLY A 78 -10.62 24.82 -5.64
N GLU A 79 -9.55 25.54 -5.30
CA GLU A 79 -9.12 26.72 -6.03
C GLU A 79 -8.34 26.36 -7.30
N ARG A 80 -8.99 26.56 -8.45
CA ARG A 80 -8.42 26.35 -9.79
C ARG A 80 -7.11 27.11 -10.06
N ALA A 81 -6.79 28.12 -9.25
CA ALA A 81 -5.63 28.99 -9.44
C ALA A 81 -4.28 28.27 -9.23
N ASP A 82 -4.26 27.13 -8.51
CA ASP A 82 -3.01 26.39 -8.22
C ASP A 82 -2.95 24.97 -8.83
N HIS A 83 -3.86 24.65 -9.77
CA HIS A 83 -3.90 23.36 -10.48
C HIS A 83 -2.53 22.96 -11.04
N ASP A 84 -1.80 23.90 -11.65
CA ASP A 84 -0.51 23.64 -12.27
C ASP A 84 0.58 23.28 -11.25
N ALA A 85 0.59 23.92 -10.07
CA ALA A 85 1.57 23.59 -9.03
C ALA A 85 1.24 22.27 -8.34
N LEU A 86 -0.05 22.03 -8.08
CA LEU A 86 -0.56 20.76 -7.57
C LEU A 86 -0.21 19.62 -8.54
N VAL A 87 -0.52 19.74 -9.84
CA VAL A 87 -0.19 18.74 -10.86
C VAL A 87 1.31 18.49 -10.94
N ARG A 88 2.15 19.53 -10.87
CA ARG A 88 3.61 19.34 -10.79
C ARG A 88 4.04 18.61 -9.51
N GLY A 89 3.40 18.89 -8.38
CA GLY A 89 3.62 18.18 -7.11
C GLY A 89 3.25 16.69 -7.22
N MET A 90 2.07 16.41 -7.76
CA MET A 90 1.58 15.06 -8.02
C MET A 90 2.50 14.30 -8.97
N ALA A 91 2.91 14.90 -10.09
CA ALA A 91 3.77 14.26 -11.08
C ALA A 91 5.14 13.85 -10.52
N ARG A 92 5.73 14.66 -9.61
CA ARG A 92 6.97 14.29 -8.90
C ARG A 92 6.76 13.06 -8.04
N TRP A 93 5.61 12.94 -7.38
CA TRP A 93 5.35 11.82 -6.50
C TRP A 93 4.95 10.56 -7.26
N VAL A 94 4.08 10.66 -8.26
CA VAL A 94 3.68 9.53 -9.10
C VAL A 94 4.86 8.94 -9.89
N GLY A 95 6.02 9.61 -9.92
CA GLY A 95 7.28 9.03 -10.39
C GLY A 95 7.34 8.84 -11.90
N GLY A 96 6.59 9.63 -12.65
CA GLY A 96 6.62 9.63 -14.12
C GLY A 96 5.80 8.54 -14.81
N GLY A 97 4.94 7.82 -14.08
CA GLY A 97 4.06 6.79 -14.65
C GLY A 97 2.86 7.32 -15.44
N VAL A 98 2.50 8.61 -15.28
CA VAL A 98 1.38 9.28 -15.96
C VAL A 98 1.84 10.65 -16.44
N PRO A 99 1.63 11.01 -17.73
CA PRO A 99 1.91 12.34 -18.26
C PRO A 99 1.19 13.47 -17.49
N ALA A 100 1.81 14.65 -17.44
CA ALA A 100 1.28 15.78 -16.66
C ALA A 100 -0.07 16.30 -17.18
N ASP A 101 -0.28 16.27 -18.50
CA ASP A 101 -1.55 16.61 -19.15
C ASP A 101 -2.64 15.57 -18.84
N GLU A 102 -2.31 14.28 -18.79
CA GLU A 102 -3.23 13.24 -18.34
C GLU A 102 -3.61 13.39 -16.85
N LEU A 103 -2.66 13.79 -15.99
CA LEU A 103 -2.92 14.10 -14.59
C LEU A 103 -3.82 15.33 -14.44
N ALA A 104 -3.58 16.40 -15.20
CA ALA A 104 -4.43 17.58 -15.19
C ALA A 104 -5.86 17.25 -15.62
N ALA A 105 -6.03 16.53 -16.74
CA ALA A 105 -7.34 16.10 -17.20
C ALA A 105 -8.05 15.15 -16.21
N ALA A 106 -7.29 14.31 -15.51
CA ALA A 106 -7.84 13.45 -14.45
C ALA A 106 -8.29 14.25 -13.23
N PHE A 107 -7.53 15.26 -12.84
CA PHE A 107 -7.91 16.15 -11.76
C PHE A 107 -9.17 16.94 -12.10
N ASP A 108 -9.29 17.47 -13.32
CA ASP A 108 -10.50 18.17 -13.78
C ASP A 108 -11.75 17.26 -13.74
N ARG A 109 -11.62 15.96 -14.06
CA ARG A 109 -12.73 14.99 -13.94
C ARG A 109 -13.11 14.69 -12.49
N LEU A 110 -12.16 14.73 -11.58
CA LEU A 110 -12.40 14.54 -10.14
C LEU A 110 -13.05 15.79 -9.53
N ASP A 111 -12.52 16.98 -9.81
CA ASP A 111 -13.06 18.28 -9.38
C ASP A 111 -14.50 18.51 -9.88
N SER A 112 -14.84 17.95 -11.05
CA SER A 112 -16.19 18.04 -11.60
C SER A 112 -17.23 17.12 -10.93
N ILE A 113 -16.85 16.31 -9.94
CA ILE A 113 -17.79 15.46 -9.20
C ILE A 113 -18.61 16.35 -8.24
N GLU A 114 -19.94 16.22 -8.24
CA GLU A 114 -20.82 17.03 -7.37
C GLU A 114 -20.44 16.96 -5.87
N ALA A 115 -19.99 15.79 -5.41
CA ALA A 115 -19.56 15.57 -4.04
C ALA A 115 -18.09 15.98 -3.76
N TRP A 116 -17.38 16.55 -4.74
CA TRP A 116 -16.01 17.01 -4.58
C TRP A 116 -15.94 18.14 -3.53
N PRO A 117 -15.04 18.06 -2.54
CA PRO A 117 -15.02 19.02 -1.44
C PRO A 117 -14.40 20.34 -1.89
N THR A 118 -15.11 21.44 -1.65
CA THR A 118 -14.64 22.82 -1.89
C THR A 118 -14.48 23.62 -0.59
N SER A 119 -14.99 23.09 0.51
CA SER A 119 -14.79 23.56 1.88
C SER A 119 -14.88 22.39 2.85
N TRP A 120 -14.37 22.57 4.07
CA TRP A 120 -14.45 21.57 5.13
C TRP A 120 -14.58 22.24 6.50
N ASP A 121 -15.70 22.01 7.18
CA ASP A 121 -15.94 22.44 8.56
C ASP A 121 -15.93 21.26 9.57
N GLY A 122 -15.78 20.03 9.08
CA GLY A 122 -15.78 18.80 9.88
C GLY A 122 -17.15 18.37 10.40
N GLY A 123 -18.21 19.10 10.07
CA GLY A 123 -19.59 18.84 10.45
C GLY A 123 -20.19 17.60 9.79
N ARG A 124 -21.38 17.20 10.24
CA ARG A 124 -22.05 15.98 9.73
C ARG A 124 -22.35 16.03 8.24
N GLY A 125 -22.67 17.22 7.71
CA GLY A 125 -22.95 17.42 6.29
C GLY A 125 -21.73 17.13 5.42
N ASP A 126 -20.58 17.73 5.78
CA ASP A 126 -19.31 17.53 5.08
C ASP A 126 -18.83 16.09 5.17
N ARG A 127 -18.90 15.48 6.36
CA ARG A 127 -18.59 14.05 6.52
C ARG A 127 -19.46 13.15 5.65
N GLY A 128 -20.76 13.46 5.55
CA GLY A 128 -21.69 12.73 4.68
C GLY A 128 -21.34 12.87 3.20
N ARG A 129 -21.01 14.09 2.75
CA ARG A 129 -20.55 14.36 1.38
C ARG A 129 -19.27 13.60 1.05
N LEU A 130 -18.28 13.65 1.96
CA LEU A 130 -16.99 12.98 1.76
C LEU A 130 -17.15 11.45 1.69
N LYS A 131 -18.01 10.85 2.53
CA LYS A 131 -18.33 9.42 2.44
C LYS A 131 -19.04 9.04 1.14
N ASN A 132 -19.93 9.90 0.63
CA ASN A 132 -20.59 9.71 -0.66
C ASN A 132 -19.59 9.79 -1.82
N LEU A 133 -18.65 10.76 -1.77
CA LEU A 133 -17.56 10.87 -2.74
C LEU A 133 -16.70 9.59 -2.76
N ALA A 134 -16.22 9.16 -1.59
CA ALA A 134 -15.41 7.95 -1.46
C ALA A 134 -16.13 6.72 -2.04
N SER A 135 -17.40 6.52 -1.68
CA SER A 135 -18.22 5.42 -2.19
C SER A 135 -18.42 5.49 -3.72
N SER A 136 -18.65 6.69 -4.25
CA SER A 136 -18.82 6.93 -5.69
C SER A 136 -17.53 6.62 -6.46
N LEU A 137 -16.38 7.09 -5.97
CA LEU A 137 -15.07 6.84 -6.59
C LEU A 137 -14.73 5.35 -6.63
N ILE A 138 -14.87 4.64 -5.50
CA ILE A 138 -14.63 3.19 -5.42
C ILE A 138 -15.52 2.46 -6.44
N GLY A 139 -16.83 2.75 -6.41
CA GLY A 139 -17.78 2.14 -7.34
C GLY A 139 -17.44 2.41 -8.80
N ARG A 140 -17.07 3.65 -9.12
CA ARG A 140 -16.69 4.09 -10.48
C ARG A 140 -15.44 3.37 -10.98
N PHE A 141 -14.37 3.34 -10.18
CA PHE A 141 -13.09 2.72 -10.57
C PHE A 141 -13.22 1.20 -10.73
N VAL A 142 -13.88 0.53 -9.79
CA VAL A 142 -14.13 -0.92 -9.87
C VAL A 142 -14.96 -1.25 -11.10
N SER A 143 -16.05 -0.52 -11.34
CA SER A 143 -16.93 -0.76 -12.50
C SER A 143 -16.21 -0.53 -13.83
N ALA A 144 -15.35 0.50 -13.91
CA ALA A 144 -14.55 0.79 -15.10
C ALA A 144 -13.55 -0.33 -15.41
N ALA A 145 -12.79 -0.79 -14.41
CA ALA A 145 -11.84 -1.88 -14.57
C ALA A 145 -12.53 -3.21 -14.88
N GLN A 146 -13.65 -3.52 -14.21
CA GLN A 146 -14.43 -4.73 -14.48
C GLN A 146 -14.91 -4.76 -15.94
N ARG A 147 -15.50 -3.66 -16.42
CA ARG A 147 -16.02 -3.56 -17.78
C ARG A 147 -14.91 -3.69 -18.81
N ALA A 148 -13.81 -2.94 -18.65
CA ALA A 148 -12.67 -3.02 -19.57
C ALA A 148 -12.04 -4.41 -19.61
N THR A 149 -11.93 -5.08 -18.45
CA THR A 149 -11.44 -6.47 -18.37
C THR A 149 -12.36 -7.43 -19.10
N ARG A 150 -13.69 -7.29 -18.92
CA ARG A 150 -14.68 -8.13 -19.61
C ARG A 150 -14.70 -7.89 -21.12
N GLU A 151 -14.56 -6.65 -21.56
CA GLU A 151 -14.48 -6.31 -22.98
C GLU A 151 -13.23 -6.90 -23.63
N ALA A 152 -12.08 -6.85 -22.95
CA ALA A 152 -10.82 -7.38 -23.47
C ALA A 152 -10.79 -8.91 -23.60
N HIS A 153 -11.45 -9.63 -22.68
CA HIS A 153 -11.40 -11.10 -22.62
C HIS A 153 -12.70 -11.79 -23.03
N GLY A 154 -13.78 -11.06 -23.30
CA GLY A 154 -15.08 -11.62 -23.71
C GLY A 154 -15.67 -12.59 -22.69
N GLN A 155 -16.16 -13.75 -23.16
CA GLN A 155 -16.78 -14.79 -22.34
C GLN A 155 -15.79 -15.81 -21.74
N HIS A 156 -14.47 -15.60 -21.90
CA HIS A 156 -13.47 -16.51 -21.36
C HIS A 156 -13.51 -16.54 -19.82
N ALA A 157 -13.05 -17.66 -19.25
CA ALA A 157 -12.90 -17.80 -17.82
C ALA A 157 -11.81 -16.85 -17.30
N LEU A 158 -12.20 -15.91 -16.44
CA LEU A 158 -11.29 -14.96 -15.79
C LEU A 158 -10.72 -15.58 -14.51
N ALA A 159 -9.86 -16.57 -14.67
CA ALA A 159 -9.26 -17.29 -13.54
C ALA A 159 -7.78 -17.54 -13.78
N ARG A 160 -7.01 -17.50 -12.71
CA ARG A 160 -5.58 -17.83 -12.70
C ARG A 160 -4.81 -17.02 -13.75
N TYR A 161 -4.25 -17.69 -14.75
CA TYR A 161 -3.43 -17.07 -15.80
C TYR A 161 -4.19 -16.93 -17.13
N GLY A 162 -5.51 -17.15 -17.11
CA GLY A 162 -6.36 -17.07 -18.30
C GLY A 162 -6.75 -15.66 -18.71
N ALA A 163 -6.47 -14.66 -17.88
CA ALA A 163 -6.78 -13.26 -18.13
C ALA A 163 -5.87 -12.32 -17.31
N ASP A 164 -5.87 -11.05 -17.69
CA ASP A 164 -5.21 -9.96 -16.98
C ASP A 164 -6.23 -8.84 -16.75
N VAL A 165 -6.14 -8.17 -15.60
CA VAL A 165 -6.98 -7.01 -15.27
C VAL A 165 -6.63 -5.86 -16.20
N VAL A 166 -7.65 -5.26 -16.81
CA VAL A 166 -7.50 -4.06 -17.61
C VAL A 166 -8.04 -2.87 -16.84
N VAL A 167 -7.15 -1.94 -16.50
CA VAL A 167 -7.52 -0.65 -15.92
C VAL A 167 -7.51 0.39 -17.04
N PRO A 168 -8.60 1.14 -17.27
CA PRO A 168 -8.58 2.25 -18.23
C PRO A 168 -7.52 3.30 -17.85
N ALA A 169 -6.91 3.93 -18.86
CA ALA A 169 -5.89 4.95 -18.64
C ALA A 169 -6.42 6.11 -17.78
N GLU A 170 -7.63 6.56 -18.07
CA GLU A 170 -8.32 7.61 -17.29
C GLU A 170 -8.48 7.24 -15.81
N THR A 171 -8.83 5.99 -15.51
CA THR A 171 -8.96 5.49 -14.14
C THR A 171 -7.60 5.42 -13.44
N ARG A 172 -6.55 4.96 -14.12
CA ARG A 172 -5.19 4.99 -13.56
C ARG A 172 -4.74 6.41 -13.23
N ALA A 173 -5.02 7.36 -14.12
CA ALA A 173 -4.66 8.76 -13.92
C ALA A 173 -5.41 9.37 -12.71
N GLU A 174 -6.70 9.05 -12.52
CA GLU A 174 -7.48 9.54 -11.37
C GLU A 174 -6.99 8.95 -10.04
N ILE A 175 -6.67 7.64 -10.00
CA ILE A 175 -6.04 7.01 -8.83
C ILE A 175 -4.68 7.67 -8.53
N ALA A 176 -3.90 7.96 -9.58
CA ALA A 176 -2.62 8.62 -9.45
C ALA A 176 -2.75 10.05 -8.92
N VAL A 177 -3.78 10.80 -9.32
CA VAL A 177 -4.10 12.12 -8.77
C VAL A 177 -4.41 12.05 -7.28
N LEU A 178 -5.28 11.14 -6.84
CA LEU A 178 -5.60 10.98 -5.40
C LEU A 178 -4.35 10.64 -4.57
N LYS A 179 -3.53 9.68 -5.04
CA LYS A 179 -2.23 9.35 -4.42
C LYS A 179 -1.28 10.55 -4.40
N GLY A 180 -1.27 11.32 -5.49
CA GLY A 180 -0.47 12.52 -5.67
C GLY A 180 -0.81 13.59 -4.64
N ILE A 181 -2.10 13.91 -4.49
CA ILE A 181 -2.61 14.88 -3.49
C ILE A 181 -2.21 14.43 -2.09
N VAL A 182 -2.54 13.20 -1.71
CA VAL A 182 -2.21 12.69 -0.37
C VAL A 182 -0.72 12.76 -0.11
N GLY A 183 0.11 12.29 -1.03
CA GLY A 183 1.55 12.33 -0.80
C GLY A 183 2.14 13.73 -0.81
N SER A 184 1.63 14.65 -1.65
CA SER A 184 2.12 16.03 -1.64
C SER A 184 1.81 16.75 -0.34
N TYR A 185 0.71 16.43 0.33
CA TYR A 185 0.32 17.07 1.59
C TYR A 185 0.79 16.29 2.84
N VAL A 186 0.62 14.98 2.89
CA VAL A 186 1.00 14.13 4.04
C VAL A 186 2.52 14.00 4.18
N MET A 187 3.25 13.79 3.09
CA MET A 187 4.71 13.58 3.17
C MET A 187 5.49 14.90 3.23
N SER A 188 4.96 15.99 2.66
CA SER A 188 5.53 17.34 2.87
C SER A 188 5.33 17.84 4.30
N ASN A 189 4.44 17.21 5.06
CA ASN A 189 4.30 17.45 6.49
C ASN A 189 5.43 16.71 7.24
N ILE A 190 6.61 17.36 7.26
CA ILE A 190 7.89 16.96 7.87
C ILE A 190 7.74 16.43 9.33
N GLY A 191 6.62 16.70 10.00
CA GLY A 191 6.34 16.31 11.39
C GLY A 191 6.34 14.80 11.68
N ARG A 192 6.18 13.91 10.69
CA ARG A 192 6.14 12.45 10.93
C ARG A 192 7.49 11.72 10.79
N GLN A 193 8.51 12.32 10.16
CA GLN A 193 9.82 11.67 10.06
C GLN A 193 10.42 11.26 11.43
N PRO A 194 10.36 12.10 12.48
CA PRO A 194 10.87 11.70 13.81
C PRO A 194 10.12 10.50 14.42
N VAL A 195 8.83 10.34 14.11
CA VAL A 195 8.01 9.21 14.58
C VAL A 195 8.45 7.93 13.90
N TYR A 196 8.60 7.92 12.57
CA TYR A 196 9.05 6.72 11.84
C TYR A 196 10.47 6.30 12.22
N VAL A 197 11.37 7.25 12.46
CA VAL A 197 12.72 6.95 12.97
C VAL A 197 12.64 6.28 14.34
N ARG A 198 11.81 6.80 15.25
CA ARG A 198 11.61 6.21 16.57
C ARG A 198 10.99 4.82 16.51
N GLN A 199 9.93 4.63 15.71
CA GLN A 199 9.29 3.33 15.53
C GLN A 199 10.26 2.29 14.98
N ARG A 200 11.09 2.68 14.01
CA ARG A 200 12.16 1.80 13.49
C ARG A 200 13.18 1.44 14.58
N ALA A 201 13.61 2.42 15.39
CA ALA A 201 14.54 2.18 16.48
C ALA A 201 13.95 1.18 17.49
N VAL A 202 12.68 1.36 17.90
CA VAL A 202 11.96 0.45 18.80
C VAL A 202 11.98 -0.99 18.27
N LEU A 203 11.66 -1.20 17.00
CA LEU A 203 11.64 -2.54 16.42
C LEU A 203 13.03 -3.18 16.33
N VAL A 204 14.06 -2.40 15.99
CA VAL A 204 15.45 -2.88 15.91
C VAL A 204 15.98 -3.24 17.30
N GLU A 205 15.82 -2.34 18.27
CA GLU A 205 16.26 -2.55 19.65
C GLU A 205 15.54 -3.75 20.29
N LEU A 206 14.25 -3.91 20.02
CA LEU A 206 13.49 -5.08 20.49
C LEU A 206 14.01 -6.37 19.85
N ALA A 207 14.25 -6.38 18.54
CA ALA A 207 14.78 -7.56 17.85
C ALA A 207 16.17 -7.96 18.37
N ASP A 208 17.08 -6.99 18.51
CA ASP A 208 18.41 -7.21 19.06
C ASP A 208 18.32 -7.77 20.49
N ARG A 209 17.43 -7.19 21.31
CA ARG A 209 17.24 -7.63 22.69
C ARG A 209 16.68 -9.05 22.79
N LEU A 210 15.68 -9.40 21.97
CA LEU A 210 15.12 -10.75 21.93
C LEU A 210 16.18 -11.78 21.49
N TYR A 211 17.02 -11.41 20.53
CA TYR A 211 18.13 -12.26 20.09
C TYR A 211 19.14 -12.51 21.21
N GLU A 212 19.48 -11.48 22.01
CA GLU A 212 20.42 -11.59 23.13
C GLU A 212 19.91 -12.47 24.28
N ILE A 213 18.63 -12.35 24.64
CA ILE A 213 18.06 -13.05 25.80
C ILE A 213 17.60 -14.49 25.48
N GLY A 214 17.56 -14.86 24.20
CA GLY A 214 17.25 -16.20 23.73
C GLY A 214 15.75 -16.57 23.82
N SER A 215 15.45 -17.87 23.66
CA SER A 215 14.07 -18.36 23.45
C SER A 215 13.10 -18.06 24.60
N GLY A 216 13.56 -17.89 25.85
CA GLY A 216 12.67 -17.86 27.02
C GLY A 216 11.57 -16.77 27.02
N HIS A 217 11.67 -15.75 26.17
CA HIS A 217 10.68 -14.66 26.04
C HIS A 217 9.94 -14.66 24.71
N LEU A 218 10.21 -15.62 23.82
CA LEU A 218 9.46 -15.78 22.58
C LEU A 218 8.11 -16.47 22.88
N ASP A 219 7.13 -16.30 21.99
CA ASP A 219 5.91 -17.10 22.03
C ASP A 219 6.24 -18.57 21.77
N VAL A 220 5.42 -19.47 22.31
CA VAL A 220 5.70 -20.92 22.38
C VAL A 220 6.11 -21.53 21.04
N ASP A 221 5.45 -21.15 19.95
CA ASP A 221 5.76 -21.67 18.61
C ASP A 221 7.16 -21.23 18.16
N PHE A 222 7.51 -19.95 18.36
CA PHE A 222 8.83 -19.41 18.05
C PHE A 222 9.94 -19.90 18.99
N GLN A 223 9.62 -20.28 20.23
CA GLN A 223 10.59 -20.94 21.11
C GLN A 223 11.07 -22.26 20.52
N ALA A 224 10.12 -23.09 20.07
CA ALA A 224 10.44 -24.39 19.48
C ALA A 224 11.26 -24.23 18.20
N GLU A 225 10.93 -23.25 17.35
CA GLU A 225 11.68 -22.94 16.14
C GLU A 225 13.08 -22.41 16.44
N TRP A 226 13.23 -21.54 17.44
CA TRP A 226 14.54 -21.03 17.88
C TRP A 226 15.45 -22.13 18.39
N ASP A 227 14.92 -23.04 19.22
CA ASP A 227 15.69 -24.14 19.81
C ASP A 227 16.09 -25.19 18.74
N ALA A 228 15.25 -25.35 17.70
CA ALA A 228 15.53 -26.22 16.55
C ALA A 228 16.42 -25.57 15.48
N ALA A 229 16.66 -24.26 15.54
CA ALA A 229 17.40 -23.52 14.53
C ALA A 229 18.86 -24.03 14.40
N PRO A 230 19.32 -24.42 13.20
CA PRO A 230 20.64 -25.01 13.01
C PRO A 230 21.79 -24.01 13.12
N ASP A 231 21.51 -22.72 12.95
CA ASP A 231 22.50 -21.64 12.94
C ASP A 231 21.89 -20.29 13.37
N ASP A 232 22.77 -19.29 13.47
CA ASP A 232 22.41 -17.93 13.86
C ASP A 232 21.53 -17.21 12.82
N ALA A 233 21.61 -17.58 11.55
CA ALA A 233 20.76 -16.98 10.51
C ALA A 233 19.31 -17.44 10.68
N ALA A 234 19.10 -18.73 10.91
CA ALA A 234 17.79 -19.31 11.24
C ALA A 234 17.24 -18.73 12.56
N ARG A 235 18.08 -18.54 13.58
CA ARG A 235 17.66 -17.86 14.82
C ARG A 235 17.20 -16.42 14.57
N LYS A 236 17.92 -15.64 13.76
CA LYS A 236 17.50 -14.28 13.37
C LYS A 236 16.17 -14.29 12.63
N ARG A 237 15.92 -15.30 11.79
CA ARG A 237 14.64 -15.45 11.08
C ARG A 237 13.49 -15.59 12.07
N VAL A 238 13.65 -16.44 13.09
CA VAL A 238 12.64 -16.61 14.16
C VAL A 238 12.35 -15.30 14.90
N ILE A 239 13.37 -14.48 15.18
CA ILE A 239 13.17 -13.16 15.80
C ILE A 239 12.38 -12.23 14.87
N VAL A 240 12.68 -12.23 13.58
CA VAL A 240 11.92 -11.43 12.61
C VAL A 240 10.46 -11.85 12.60
N ASP A 241 10.17 -13.15 12.61
CA ASP A 241 8.80 -13.67 12.61
C ASP A 241 8.07 -13.37 13.93
N GLN A 242 8.77 -13.48 15.07
CA GLN A 242 8.25 -13.04 16.37
C GLN A 242 7.91 -11.55 16.39
N VAL A 243 8.82 -10.69 15.94
CA VAL A 243 8.59 -9.23 15.97
C VAL A 243 7.47 -8.85 14.99
N ALA A 244 7.41 -9.50 13.83
CA ALA A 244 6.38 -9.27 12.81
C ALA A 244 4.98 -9.73 13.25
N SER A 245 4.87 -10.66 14.20
CA SER A 245 3.58 -11.11 14.75
C SER A 245 2.98 -10.13 15.77
N LEU A 246 3.79 -9.20 16.31
CA LEU A 246 3.35 -8.25 17.32
C LEU A 246 2.52 -7.12 16.70
N THR A 247 1.44 -6.75 17.39
CA THR A 247 0.77 -5.47 17.14
C THR A 247 1.64 -4.31 17.60
N ASP A 248 1.41 -3.11 17.07
CA ASP A 248 2.10 -1.89 17.51
C ASP A 248 2.08 -1.71 19.04
N GLN A 249 0.93 -1.98 19.67
CA GLN A 249 0.79 -1.87 21.13
C GLN A 249 1.64 -2.92 21.86
N ASN A 250 1.67 -4.16 21.37
CA ASN A 250 2.46 -5.22 21.97
C ASN A 250 3.96 -4.98 21.78
N ALA A 251 4.39 -4.54 20.58
CA ALA A 251 5.78 -4.20 20.30
C ALA A 251 6.30 -3.11 21.26
N ASN A 252 5.52 -2.04 21.46
CA ASN A 252 5.87 -0.99 22.42
C ASN A 252 5.89 -1.48 23.87
N THR A 253 4.94 -2.33 24.24
CA THR A 253 4.87 -2.94 25.58
C THR A 253 6.09 -3.82 25.85
N TRP A 254 6.45 -4.68 24.90
CA TRP A 254 7.60 -5.57 24.99
C TRP A 254 8.91 -4.79 25.00
N HIS A 255 9.05 -3.79 24.13
CA HIS A 255 10.23 -2.91 24.13
C HIS A 255 10.42 -2.24 25.51
N SER A 256 9.36 -1.70 26.09
CA SER A 256 9.42 -1.07 27.42
C SER A 256 9.79 -2.06 28.54
N LEU A 257 9.36 -3.33 28.44
CA LEU A 257 9.63 -4.34 29.46
C LEU A 257 11.02 -4.98 29.34
N LEU A 258 11.50 -5.17 28.11
CA LEU A 258 12.69 -5.97 27.83
C LEU A 258 13.94 -5.12 27.54
N VAL A 259 13.75 -3.92 27.02
CA VAL A 259 14.82 -2.97 26.68
C VAL A 259 14.96 -1.90 27.76
N GLY A 260 13.84 -1.27 28.16
CA GLY A 260 13.79 -0.24 29.22
C GLY A 260 13.45 1.16 28.71
#